data_AF-A0A2N3KGR9-F1
#
_entry.id   AF-A0A2N3KGR9-F1
#
_cell.length_a   1.000
_cell.length_b   1.000
_cell.length_c   1.000
_cell.angle_alpha   90.00
_cell.angle_beta   90.00
_cell.angle_gamma   90.00
#
_symmetry.space_group_name_H-M   'P 1'
#
loop_
_entity.id
_entity.type
_entity.pdbx_description
1 polymer ?
#
loop_
_entity_poly.entity_id
_entity_poly.type
_entity_poly.pdbx_seq_one_letter_code
_entity_poly.pdbx_strand_id
1 'polypeptide(L)'
;MSDFCAWIGNCQLLDQTDTPQAYICQAAIWADSEKTFRDLLEQELSARDLTIVWLEEVLPATQYLAHHADQQQKIGPLARAVHPGKTVEIGPLTQKETGEATNTPASTASFLHINQIENISPLDMQLGMHPQKTVPDTLFPILFGNVMTPEDSNGDDKSFDPAHENMSNTFAILNAAKLPYHLTTLLEVSGLRYQSLFQGDTQDELGEHAPYLVELTADNGFTKTLFTGPDGINGLWDRELGIYIRSRASFDGIRKHFRKFTRLRDGDYKWFYFAFWEGETIPALAQYFNNQSSPPCSFFYPGGREATFISSKNKQTVTITRSILTAKGTEFTSLAISPAIMECLSQMRQDKKVSRMAEELFDLKKDAARTEFRAFADETRQFCEIAIRDYRIKTSKYLKALCLWKLVMDTELSSFDSVLRSGHSEAEKIGQIAAKLKKEMAAEKQY
;
A
#
# COMPACT_ATOMS: atom_id res chain seq x y z
N MET A 1 4.57 -39.23 1.99
CA MET A 1 3.88 -39.22 3.29
C MET A 1 4.86 -38.60 4.26
N SER A 2 4.55 -37.43 4.80
CA SER A 2 5.35 -36.82 5.85
C SER A 2 5.12 -37.59 7.15
N ASP A 3 6.20 -37.95 7.83
CA ASP A 3 6.10 -38.66 9.11
C ASP A 3 5.61 -37.68 10.20
N PHE A 4 4.76 -38.16 11.09
CA PHE A 4 4.35 -37.41 12.28
C PHE A 4 5.57 -37.03 13.11
N CYS A 5 5.69 -35.76 13.47
CA CYS A 5 6.72 -35.24 14.35
C CYS A 5 6.18 -34.10 15.22
N ALA A 6 7.01 -33.56 16.10
CA ALA A 6 6.67 -32.34 16.83
C ALA A 6 6.75 -31.14 15.88
N TRP A 7 5.66 -30.39 15.79
CA TRP A 7 5.58 -29.12 15.07
C TRP A 7 5.39 -28.00 16.09
N ILE A 8 5.92 -26.82 15.79
CA ILE A 8 5.79 -25.61 16.60
C ILE A 8 5.08 -24.56 15.76
N GLY A 9 4.18 -23.80 16.38
CA GLY A 9 3.58 -22.61 15.77
C GLY A 9 3.47 -21.47 16.79
N ASN A 10 3.62 -20.25 16.31
CA ASN A 10 3.41 -19.03 17.09
C ASN A 10 1.93 -18.67 17.04
N CYS A 11 1.31 -18.57 18.22
CA CYS A 11 -0.12 -18.36 18.38
C CYS A 11 -0.42 -17.04 19.08
N GLN A 12 -1.36 -16.28 18.50
CA GLN A 12 -2.10 -15.27 19.23
C GLN A 12 -3.52 -15.79 19.47
N LEU A 13 -3.91 -15.84 20.73
CA LEU A 13 -5.19 -16.34 21.19
C LEU A 13 -6.02 -15.20 21.78
N LEU A 14 -7.33 -15.28 21.59
CA LEU A 14 -8.29 -14.37 22.21
C LEU A 14 -9.22 -15.16 23.11
N ASP A 15 -9.38 -14.69 24.34
CA ASP A 15 -10.38 -15.18 25.28
C ASP A 15 -11.76 -14.62 24.91
N GLN A 16 -12.75 -15.52 24.78
CA GLN A 16 -14.13 -15.17 24.45
C GLN A 16 -14.99 -14.81 25.68
N THR A 17 -14.41 -14.69 26.87
CA THR A 17 -15.12 -14.20 28.06
C THR A 17 -15.48 -12.71 27.97
N ASP A 18 -16.33 -12.22 28.90
CA ASP A 18 -16.90 -10.86 28.91
C ASP A 18 -15.87 -9.72 28.82
N THR A 19 -14.59 -9.98 29.12
CA THR A 19 -13.47 -9.07 28.88
C THR A 19 -12.49 -9.71 27.90
N PRO A 20 -12.51 -9.36 26.60
CA PRO A 20 -11.62 -9.98 25.62
C PRO A 20 -10.16 -9.70 25.96
N GLN A 21 -9.41 -10.74 26.34
CA GLN A 21 -7.99 -10.66 26.62
C GLN A 21 -7.20 -11.40 25.54
N ALA A 22 -6.13 -10.76 25.04
CA ALA A 22 -5.25 -11.34 24.05
C ALA A 22 -4.01 -11.96 24.73
N TYR A 23 -3.72 -13.20 24.36
CA TYR A 23 -2.55 -13.94 24.82
C TYR A 23 -1.63 -14.27 23.65
N ILE A 24 -0.33 -14.24 23.90
CA ILE A 24 0.70 -14.73 22.96
C ILE A 24 1.32 -16.00 23.55
N CYS A 25 1.46 -17.01 22.70
CA CYS A 25 1.99 -18.32 23.06
C CYS A 25 2.77 -18.95 21.91
N GLN A 26 3.49 -20.02 22.25
CA GLN A 26 3.90 -21.05 21.29
C GLN A 26 3.07 -22.30 21.56
N ALA A 27 2.60 -22.95 20.50
CA ALA A 27 1.95 -24.25 20.59
C ALA A 27 2.84 -25.32 19.95
N ALA A 28 3.02 -26.43 20.64
CA ALA A 28 3.58 -27.64 20.08
C ALA A 28 2.47 -28.64 19.79
N ILE A 29 2.51 -29.26 18.62
CA ILE A 29 1.53 -30.27 18.21
C ILE A 29 2.23 -31.44 17.52
N TRP A 30 1.80 -32.65 17.85
CA TRP A 30 2.22 -33.86 17.16
C TRP A 30 1.44 -33.99 15.84
N ALA A 31 2.08 -33.64 14.72
CA ALA A 31 1.42 -33.52 13.42
C ALA A 31 2.32 -34.03 12.29
N ASP A 32 1.71 -34.41 11.17
CA ASP A 32 2.35 -34.75 9.90
C ASP A 32 2.25 -33.63 8.85
N SER A 33 1.47 -32.59 9.14
CA SER A 33 1.24 -31.45 8.26
C SER A 33 0.76 -30.23 9.03
N GLU A 34 0.90 -29.04 8.43
CA GLU A 34 0.34 -27.79 8.93
C GLU A 34 -1.19 -27.85 9.11
N LYS A 35 -1.88 -28.61 8.25
CA LYS A 35 -3.33 -28.82 8.36
C LYS A 35 -3.67 -29.58 9.65
N THR A 36 -3.02 -30.72 9.88
CA THR A 36 -3.20 -31.53 11.09
C THR A 36 -2.85 -30.74 12.35
N PHE A 37 -1.81 -29.90 12.28
CA PHE A 37 -1.46 -28.97 13.36
C PHE A 37 -2.63 -28.04 13.69
N ARG A 38 -3.17 -27.35 12.69
CA ARG A 38 -4.26 -26.37 12.89
C ARG A 38 -5.53 -27.02 13.42
N ASP A 39 -5.95 -28.14 12.83
CA ASP A 39 -7.18 -28.83 13.22
C ASP A 39 -7.14 -29.26 14.70
N LEU A 40 -6.00 -29.78 15.16
CA LEU A 40 -5.80 -30.17 16.56
C LEU A 40 -5.71 -28.95 17.51
N LEU A 41 -5.09 -27.85 17.06
CA LEU A 41 -5.01 -26.63 17.85
C LEU A 41 -6.39 -26.01 18.07
N GLU A 42 -7.19 -25.88 17.01
CA GLU A 42 -8.53 -25.29 17.07
C GLU A 42 -9.47 -26.13 17.96
N GLN A 43 -9.34 -27.46 17.92
CA GLN A 43 -10.08 -28.36 18.79
C GLN A 43 -9.73 -28.15 20.28
N GLU A 44 -8.44 -28.05 20.61
CA GLU A 44 -7.98 -27.85 21.99
C GLU A 44 -8.36 -26.47 22.54
N LEU A 45 -8.30 -25.43 21.71
CA LEU A 45 -8.62 -24.06 22.11
C LEU A 45 -10.12 -23.83 22.29
N SER A 46 -10.94 -24.47 21.46
CA SER A 46 -12.40 -24.43 21.61
C SER A 46 -12.85 -25.00 22.95
N ALA A 47 -12.09 -25.95 23.52
CA ALA A 47 -12.36 -26.50 24.85
C ALA A 47 -11.97 -25.55 26.00
N ARG A 48 -11.28 -24.44 25.71
CA ARG A 48 -10.75 -23.47 26.68
C ARG A 48 -11.31 -22.05 26.48
N ASP A 49 -12.39 -21.90 25.70
CA ASP A 49 -12.98 -20.61 25.32
C ASP A 49 -11.99 -19.63 24.67
N LEU A 50 -10.95 -20.17 24.02
CA LEU A 50 -9.93 -19.40 23.31
C LEU A 50 -10.14 -19.57 21.81
N THR A 51 -9.97 -18.49 21.04
CA THR A 51 -9.90 -18.59 19.57
C THR A 51 -8.58 -18.12 19.02
N ILE A 52 -8.14 -18.78 17.96
CA ILE A 52 -6.95 -18.36 17.21
C ILE A 52 -7.27 -17.05 16.50
N VAL A 53 -6.58 -15.98 16.90
CA VAL A 53 -6.56 -14.72 16.14
C VAL A 53 -5.58 -14.85 14.99
N TRP A 54 -4.45 -15.50 15.26
CA TRP A 54 -3.36 -15.64 14.30
C TRP A 54 -2.48 -16.86 14.65
N LEU A 55 -1.94 -17.50 13.61
CA LEU A 55 -1.08 -18.67 13.71
C LEU A 55 -0.02 -18.61 12.58
N GLU A 56 1.26 -18.54 12.93
CA GLU A 56 2.39 -18.48 11.99
C GLU A 56 3.55 -19.41 12.38
N GLU A 57 4.51 -19.53 11.45
CA GLU A 57 5.72 -20.34 11.59
C GLU A 57 5.43 -21.79 12.00
N VAL A 58 4.31 -22.33 11.51
CA VAL A 58 3.91 -23.73 11.71
C VAL A 58 4.88 -24.64 10.96
N LEU A 59 5.91 -25.09 11.66
CA LEU A 59 7.03 -25.83 11.11
C LEU A 59 7.35 -27.04 11.99
N PRO A 60 7.95 -28.11 11.42
CA PRO A 60 8.60 -29.14 12.23
C PRO A 60 9.59 -28.51 13.21
N ALA A 61 9.61 -29.00 14.46
CA ALA A 61 10.39 -28.39 15.55
C ALA A 61 11.88 -28.24 15.22
N THR A 62 12.43 -29.15 14.42
CA THR A 62 13.82 -29.08 13.93
C THR A 62 14.06 -27.87 13.02
N GLN A 63 13.10 -27.55 12.14
CA GLN A 63 13.16 -26.38 11.27
C GLN A 63 12.88 -25.10 12.04
N TYR A 64 11.91 -25.12 12.95
CA TYR A 64 11.59 -24.00 13.83
C TYR A 64 12.81 -23.57 14.67
N LEU A 65 13.49 -24.54 15.31
CA LEU A 65 14.68 -24.27 16.12
C LEU A 65 15.89 -23.81 15.28
N ALA A 66 15.97 -24.19 14.00
CA ALA A 66 17.01 -23.69 13.10
C ALA A 66 16.82 -22.20 12.77
N HIS A 67 15.57 -21.72 12.72
CA HIS A 67 15.25 -20.31 12.53
C HIS A 67 15.36 -19.48 13.82
N HIS A 68 15.16 -20.12 14.98
CA HIS A 68 15.09 -19.47 16.31
C HIS A 68 16.08 -20.09 17.31
N ALA A 69 17.36 -20.10 16.96
CA ALA A 69 18.41 -20.76 17.74
C ALA A 69 18.56 -20.22 19.18
N ASP A 70 18.23 -18.95 19.38
CA ASP A 70 18.20 -18.26 20.68
C ASP A 70 17.05 -18.72 21.60
N GLN A 71 15.99 -19.33 21.04
CA GLN A 71 14.82 -19.79 21.79
C GLN A 71 14.89 -21.27 22.19
N GLN A 72 16.01 -21.95 21.95
CA GLN A 72 16.15 -23.39 22.16
C GLN A 72 15.86 -23.83 23.61
N GLN A 73 16.21 -23.01 24.61
CA GLN A 73 15.94 -23.31 26.01
C GLN A 73 14.44 -23.29 26.36
N LYS A 74 13.65 -22.46 25.66
CA LYS A 74 12.19 -22.32 25.87
C LYS A 74 11.40 -23.32 25.02
N ILE A 75 11.77 -23.48 23.76
CA ILE A 75 11.01 -24.28 22.77
C ILE A 75 11.39 -25.76 22.81
N GLY A 76 12.63 -26.10 23.18
CA GLY A 76 13.08 -27.49 23.30
C GLY A 76 12.20 -28.34 24.23
N PRO A 77 11.87 -27.89 25.46
CA PRO A 77 10.95 -28.60 26.34
C PRO A 77 9.53 -28.71 25.78
N LEU A 78 9.02 -27.65 25.15
CA LEU A 78 7.68 -27.61 24.56
C LEU A 78 7.55 -28.61 23.40
N ALA A 79 8.55 -28.68 22.52
CA ALA A 79 8.62 -29.65 21.43
C ALA A 79 8.68 -31.10 21.92
N ARG A 80 9.33 -31.35 23.07
CA ARG A 80 9.43 -32.69 23.68
C ARG A 80 8.16 -33.10 24.42
N ALA A 81 7.29 -32.16 24.76
CA ALA A 81 6.05 -32.44 25.48
C ALA A 81 4.99 -33.13 24.59
N VAL A 82 5.11 -33.02 23.26
CA VAL A 82 4.18 -33.63 22.33
C VAL A 82 4.69 -34.92 21.71
N HIS A 83 3.81 -35.92 21.68
CA HIS A 83 4.06 -37.27 21.18
C HIS A 83 2.71 -37.95 20.88
N PRO A 84 2.66 -39.18 20.33
CA PRO A 84 1.37 -39.83 19.99
C PRO A 84 0.37 -39.99 21.16
N GLY A 85 0.83 -39.91 22.42
CA GLY A 85 -0.02 -39.99 23.62
C GLY A 85 -0.39 -38.63 24.23
N LYS A 86 0.22 -37.53 23.76
CA LYS A 86 -0.09 -36.15 24.12
C LYS A 86 0.11 -35.28 22.89
N THR A 87 -0.97 -35.07 22.14
CA THR A 87 -0.89 -34.52 20.78
C THR A 87 -0.78 -33.00 20.74
N VAL A 88 -1.21 -32.29 21.79
CA VAL A 88 -1.19 -30.82 21.86
C VAL A 88 -0.57 -30.38 23.18
N GLU A 89 0.32 -29.40 23.12
CA GLU A 89 0.82 -28.67 24.28
C GLU A 89 0.86 -27.18 23.96
N ILE A 90 0.19 -26.38 24.78
CA ILE A 90 0.22 -24.92 24.67
C ILE A 90 1.22 -24.39 25.69
N GLY A 91 2.17 -23.60 25.22
CA GLY A 91 3.16 -22.93 26.05
C GLY A 91 2.53 -21.87 26.97
N PRO A 92 3.34 -21.21 27.81
CA PRO A 92 2.84 -20.23 28.77
C PRO A 92 2.07 -19.11 28.05
N LEU A 93 0.83 -18.89 28.46
CA LEU A 93 0.03 -17.77 27.98
C LEU A 93 0.59 -16.48 28.56
N THR A 94 1.23 -15.67 27.70
CA THR A 94 1.70 -14.36 28.11
C THR A 94 0.61 -13.36 27.78
N GLN A 95 0.00 -12.79 28.83
CA GLN A 95 -0.99 -11.73 28.65
C GLN A 95 -0.29 -10.54 27.98
N LYS A 96 -0.87 -10.03 26.90
CA LYS A 96 -0.41 -8.75 26.35
C LYS A 96 -0.79 -7.69 27.37
N GLU A 97 0.17 -7.19 28.15
CA GLU A 97 -0.07 -6.10 29.09
C GLU A 97 -0.65 -4.91 28.31
N THR A 98 -1.95 -4.65 28.50
CA THR A 98 -2.53 -3.34 28.29
C THR A 98 -1.82 -2.41 29.25
N GLY A 99 -0.84 -1.65 28.73
CA GLY A 99 0.00 -0.77 29.53
C GLY A 99 -0.82 0.06 30.50
N GLU A 100 -0.51 -0.09 31.79
CA GLU A 100 -1.00 0.78 32.85
C GLU A 100 -0.68 2.24 32.53
N ALA A 101 -1.67 3.09 32.82
CA ALA A 101 -1.60 4.53 32.72
C ALA A 101 -0.47 5.09 33.60
N THR A 102 0.73 5.19 33.04
CA THR A 102 1.68 6.21 33.45
C THR A 102 1.33 7.47 32.65
N ASN A 103 1.07 8.57 33.36
CA ASN A 103 0.84 9.89 32.80
C ASN A 103 2.12 10.44 32.14
N THR A 104 2.50 9.81 31.04
CA THR A 104 3.45 10.27 30.05
C THR A 104 2.84 9.81 28.75
N PRO A 105 2.48 10.70 27.81
CA PRO A 105 1.84 10.27 26.57
C PRO A 105 2.74 9.21 25.94
N ALA A 106 2.24 7.97 25.86
CA ALA A 106 2.88 6.89 25.14
C ALA A 106 3.10 7.43 23.74
N SER A 107 4.36 7.77 23.44
CA SER A 107 4.76 8.17 22.11
C SER A 107 4.41 6.99 21.21
N THR A 108 3.39 7.16 20.39
CA THR A 108 3.05 6.27 19.28
C THR A 108 4.31 6.20 18.44
N ALA A 109 5.16 5.19 18.69
CA ALA A 109 6.41 5.04 17.97
C ALA A 109 6.05 4.67 16.53
N SER A 110 5.91 5.70 15.69
CA SER A 110 5.61 5.58 14.27
C SER A 110 6.68 4.68 13.65
N PHE A 111 6.27 3.55 13.07
CA PHE A 111 7.20 2.63 12.39
C PHE A 111 7.41 3.02 10.91
N LEU A 112 6.57 3.92 10.38
CA LEU A 112 6.73 4.54 9.07
C LEU A 112 6.90 6.05 9.22
N HIS A 113 7.87 6.63 8.51
CA HIS A 113 7.97 8.06 8.29
C HIS A 113 7.34 8.41 6.93
N ILE A 114 6.36 9.30 6.92
CA ILE A 114 5.66 9.72 5.70
C ILE A 114 5.98 11.19 5.44
N ASN A 115 6.48 11.50 4.26
CA ASN A 115 6.78 12.87 3.82
C ASN A 115 6.20 13.13 2.42
N GLN A 116 5.82 14.36 2.13
CA GLN A 116 5.36 14.78 0.80
C GLN A 116 6.31 15.82 0.22
N ILE A 117 6.58 15.69 -1.07
CA ILE A 117 7.27 16.70 -1.87
C ILE A 117 6.26 17.23 -2.87
N GLU A 118 5.96 18.51 -2.75
CA GLU A 118 5.09 19.26 -3.66
C GLU A 118 5.90 19.93 -4.78
N ASN A 119 5.21 20.43 -5.81
CA ASN A 119 5.77 21.18 -6.93
C ASN A 119 6.88 20.44 -7.70
N ILE A 120 6.73 19.13 -7.84
CA ILE A 120 7.58 18.33 -8.74
C ILE A 120 7.33 18.77 -10.18
N SER A 121 8.39 19.26 -10.83
CA SER A 121 8.40 19.45 -12.28
C SER A 121 9.01 18.22 -12.93
N PRO A 122 8.27 17.47 -13.76
CA PRO A 122 8.85 16.37 -14.53
C PRO A 122 9.84 16.92 -15.58
N LEU A 123 10.63 16.03 -16.17
CA LEU A 123 11.58 16.40 -17.20
C LEU A 123 10.85 16.85 -18.47
N ASP A 124 11.34 17.90 -19.11
CA ASP A 124 10.86 18.40 -20.40
C ASP A 124 11.71 17.81 -21.55
N MET A 125 11.73 18.48 -22.70
CA MET A 125 12.60 18.13 -23.83
C MET A 125 14.10 18.18 -23.50
N GLN A 126 14.51 18.91 -22.46
CA GLN A 126 15.90 19.13 -22.05
C GLN A 126 16.78 19.67 -23.19
N LEU A 127 16.25 20.59 -24.02
CA LEU A 127 16.99 21.20 -25.13
C LEU A 127 18.20 21.99 -24.60
N GLY A 128 19.38 21.69 -25.14
CA GLY A 128 20.63 22.36 -24.76
C GLY A 128 21.22 21.92 -23.41
N MET A 129 20.64 20.91 -22.75
CA MET A 129 21.14 20.39 -21.47
C MET A 129 22.11 19.22 -21.67
N HIS A 130 23.35 19.36 -21.22
CA HIS A 130 24.38 18.31 -21.26
C HIS A 130 25.16 18.25 -19.93
N PRO A 131 25.25 17.07 -19.27
CA PRO A 131 24.51 15.84 -19.58
C PRO A 131 23.00 16.01 -19.33
N GLN A 132 22.19 15.20 -20.02
CA GLN A 132 20.75 15.16 -19.76
C GLN A 132 20.48 14.53 -18.40
N LYS A 133 19.45 15.04 -17.72
CA LYS A 133 18.94 14.47 -16.48
C LYS A 133 18.06 13.26 -16.78
N THR A 134 18.23 12.23 -15.97
CA THR A 134 17.40 11.00 -16.00
C THR A 134 16.19 11.14 -15.07
N VAL A 135 16.30 11.91 -13.99
CA VAL A 135 15.18 12.20 -13.08
C VAL A 135 15.24 13.66 -12.64
N PRO A 136 14.13 14.27 -12.19
CA PRO A 136 14.13 15.60 -11.58
C PRO A 136 15.12 15.69 -10.43
N ASP A 137 15.80 16.84 -10.29
CA ASP A 137 16.83 17.05 -9.27
C ASP A 137 16.31 16.80 -7.86
N THR A 138 15.04 17.14 -7.61
CA THR A 138 14.36 16.92 -6.34
C THR A 138 14.18 15.44 -5.99
N LEU A 139 14.10 14.56 -7.00
CA LEU A 139 13.90 13.12 -6.83
C LEU A 139 15.20 12.32 -6.94
N PHE A 140 16.22 12.85 -7.62
CA PHE A 140 17.53 12.19 -7.75
C PHE A 140 18.12 11.70 -6.42
N PRO A 141 18.26 12.52 -5.36
CA PRO A 141 18.89 12.05 -4.12
C PRO A 141 18.07 10.96 -3.41
N ILE A 142 16.75 10.92 -3.63
CA ILE A 142 15.86 9.94 -3.01
C ILE A 142 15.95 8.60 -3.74
N LEU A 143 15.96 8.66 -5.08
CA LEU A 143 15.99 7.49 -5.94
C LEU A 143 17.40 6.91 -6.09
N PHE A 144 18.45 7.72 -6.15
CA PHE A 144 19.80 7.26 -6.51
C PHE A 144 20.93 7.82 -5.62
N GLY A 145 20.65 8.75 -4.69
CA GLY A 145 21.69 9.31 -3.80
C GLY A 145 22.04 8.38 -2.64
N ASN A 146 23.24 8.40 -2.07
CA ASN A 146 23.65 7.41 -1.03
C ASN A 146 22.70 7.33 0.18
N VAL A 147 22.46 6.10 0.68
CA VAL A 147 21.73 5.90 1.94
C VAL A 147 22.71 6.10 3.09
N MET A 148 22.60 7.22 3.80
CA MET A 148 23.28 7.39 5.09
C MET A 148 22.56 6.52 6.12
N THR A 149 23.21 5.47 6.61
CA THR A 149 22.74 4.70 7.76
C THR A 149 23.33 5.29 9.06
N PRO A 150 22.64 5.20 10.21
CA PRO A 150 23.20 5.63 11.50
C PRO A 150 24.50 4.91 11.87
N GLU A 151 24.72 3.71 11.31
CA GLU A 151 25.94 2.91 11.48
C GLU A 151 27.17 3.54 10.80
N ASP A 152 26.98 4.39 9.78
CA ASP A 152 28.07 5.09 9.08
C ASP A 152 28.63 6.29 9.89
N SER A 153 28.06 6.56 11.08
CA SER A 153 28.40 7.72 11.91
C SER A 153 29.38 7.41 13.05
N ASN A 154 29.71 6.14 13.30
CA ASN A 154 30.71 5.75 14.29
C ASN A 154 32.02 5.43 13.59
N GLY A 155 32.87 6.46 13.46
CA GLY A 155 34.18 6.35 12.84
C GLY A 155 35.08 5.32 13.54
N ASP A 156 35.84 4.58 12.74
CA ASP A 156 37.29 4.54 12.82
C ASP A 156 37.86 3.87 11.56
N ASP A 157 38.89 4.51 11.02
CA ASP A 157 39.68 4.21 9.83
C ASP A 157 39.95 2.70 9.60
N LYS A 158 39.31 2.10 8.58
CA LYS A 158 39.80 0.90 7.88
C LYS A 158 39.40 0.89 6.41
N SER A 159 40.42 1.02 5.55
CA SER A 159 40.51 0.53 4.16
C SER A 159 39.25 0.64 3.29
N PHE A 160 39.28 1.62 2.39
CA PHE A 160 38.45 1.70 1.20
C PHE A 160 38.53 0.38 0.40
N ASP A 161 37.56 -0.51 0.59
CA ASP A 161 37.30 -1.64 -0.30
C ASP A 161 36.18 -1.21 -1.27
N PRO A 162 36.48 -0.88 -2.53
CA PRO A 162 35.49 -0.36 -3.49
C PRO A 162 34.42 -1.39 -3.89
N ALA A 163 34.48 -2.64 -3.39
CA ALA A 163 33.55 -3.71 -3.72
C ALA A 163 32.34 -3.84 -2.77
N HIS A 164 32.30 -3.12 -1.64
CA HIS A 164 31.17 -3.10 -0.72
C HIS A 164 30.46 -1.73 -0.73
N GLU A 165 29.88 -1.37 -1.86
CA GLU A 165 28.99 -0.21 -1.95
C GLU A 165 27.74 -0.44 -1.09
N ASN A 166 27.59 0.37 -0.04
CA ASN A 166 26.38 0.56 0.76
C ASN A 166 25.25 1.25 -0.06
N MET A 167 24.99 0.82 -1.30
CA MET A 167 23.98 1.42 -2.17
C MET A 167 22.72 0.55 -2.17
N SER A 168 21.62 1.10 -1.64
CA SER A 168 20.29 0.54 -1.86
C SER A 168 19.94 0.63 -3.35
N ASN A 169 19.52 -0.51 -3.91
CA ASN A 169 19.03 -0.63 -5.28
C ASN A 169 17.69 0.08 -5.44
N THR A 170 17.43 0.51 -6.67
CA THR A 170 16.21 1.22 -7.04
C THR A 170 15.39 0.38 -7.98
N PHE A 171 14.14 0.18 -7.61
CA PHE A 171 13.19 -0.65 -8.32
C PHE A 171 11.95 0.17 -8.66
N ALA A 172 11.24 -0.26 -9.70
CA ALA A 172 9.88 0.17 -9.96
C ALA A 172 8.96 -1.05 -10.04
N ILE A 173 7.73 -0.91 -9.55
CA ILE A 173 6.64 -1.83 -9.85
C ILE A 173 5.69 -1.09 -10.78
N LEU A 174 5.71 -1.45 -12.06
CA LEU A 174 4.98 -0.78 -13.14
C LEU A 174 3.77 -1.61 -13.59
N ASN A 175 2.62 -0.95 -13.71
CA ASN A 175 1.34 -1.56 -14.08
C ASN A 175 1.17 -1.58 -15.60
N ALA A 176 1.35 -2.76 -16.23
CA ALA A 176 1.16 -2.91 -17.68
C ALA A 176 -0.29 -2.61 -18.11
N ALA A 177 -1.29 -2.75 -17.23
CA ALA A 177 -2.67 -2.40 -17.57
C ALA A 177 -2.86 -0.91 -17.92
N LYS A 178 -1.94 -0.02 -17.52
CA LYS A 178 -1.98 1.41 -17.88
C LYS A 178 -1.42 1.69 -19.28
N LEU A 179 -0.62 0.77 -19.82
CA LEU A 179 -0.05 0.80 -21.18
C LEU A 179 0.04 -0.63 -21.77
N PRO A 180 -1.11 -1.30 -22.04
CA PRO A 180 -1.11 -2.70 -22.48
C PRO A 180 -0.32 -2.86 -23.79
N TYR A 181 0.47 -3.94 -23.91
CA TYR A 181 1.38 -4.24 -25.04
C TYR A 181 2.56 -3.27 -25.22
N HIS A 182 2.39 -2.02 -24.82
CA HIS A 182 3.41 -0.98 -24.98
C HIS A 182 4.46 -1.04 -23.86
N LEU A 183 4.04 -1.23 -22.60
CA LEU A 183 4.99 -1.27 -21.48
C LEU A 183 5.98 -2.44 -21.62
N THR A 184 5.50 -3.63 -21.93
CA THR A 184 6.32 -4.84 -22.12
C THR A 184 7.35 -4.65 -23.23
N THR A 185 6.93 -4.08 -24.37
CA THR A 185 7.83 -3.69 -25.47
C THR A 185 8.90 -2.68 -25.02
N LEU A 186 8.53 -1.65 -24.26
CA LEU A 186 9.50 -0.68 -23.74
C LEU A 186 10.50 -1.32 -22.77
N LEU A 187 10.05 -2.25 -21.92
CA LEU A 187 10.91 -2.99 -21.00
C LEU A 187 11.90 -3.89 -21.75
N GLU A 188 11.45 -4.60 -22.79
CA GLU A 188 12.32 -5.41 -23.65
C GLU A 188 13.42 -4.57 -24.29
N VAL A 189 13.08 -3.41 -24.86
CA VAL A 189 14.04 -2.52 -25.52
C VAL A 189 14.95 -1.80 -24.50
N SER A 190 14.50 -1.60 -23.26
CA SER A 190 15.26 -0.86 -22.24
C SER A 190 16.57 -1.54 -21.83
N GLY A 191 16.67 -2.86 -22.00
CA GLY A 191 17.79 -3.67 -21.49
C GLY A 191 17.86 -3.77 -19.96
N LEU A 192 16.91 -3.20 -19.22
CA LEU A 192 16.85 -3.31 -17.77
C LEU A 192 16.42 -4.72 -17.35
N ARG A 193 16.82 -5.15 -16.15
CA ARG A 193 16.28 -6.37 -15.56
C ARG A 193 14.83 -6.12 -15.16
N TYR A 194 13.90 -6.92 -15.68
CA TYR A 194 12.50 -6.86 -15.31
C TYR A 194 11.85 -8.25 -15.22
N GLN A 195 10.79 -8.37 -14.42
CA GLN A 195 10.01 -9.59 -14.32
C GLN A 195 8.61 -9.31 -13.75
N SER A 196 7.59 -9.96 -14.30
CA SER A 196 6.22 -9.87 -13.78
C SER A 196 6.11 -10.39 -12.35
N LEU A 197 5.26 -9.79 -11.51
CA LEU A 197 4.90 -10.37 -10.22
C LEU A 197 3.93 -11.57 -10.37
N PHE A 198 3.22 -11.67 -11.49
CA PHE A 198 2.44 -12.87 -11.80
C PHE A 198 3.35 -14.00 -12.32
N GLN A 199 2.88 -15.25 -12.21
CA GLN A 199 3.58 -16.46 -12.67
C GLN A 199 2.58 -17.52 -13.13
N GLY A 200 3.07 -18.47 -13.93
CA GLY A 200 2.27 -19.58 -14.48
C GLY A 200 1.11 -19.06 -15.31
N ASP A 201 -0.01 -19.77 -15.26
CA ASP A 201 -1.22 -19.48 -16.03
C ASP A 201 -1.69 -18.02 -15.89
N THR A 202 -1.58 -17.41 -14.70
CA THR A 202 -1.95 -16.00 -14.50
C THR A 202 -1.03 -15.04 -15.28
N GLN A 203 0.25 -15.36 -15.43
CA GLN A 203 1.15 -14.57 -16.27
C GLN A 203 0.85 -14.79 -17.76
N ASP A 204 0.54 -16.01 -18.16
CA ASP A 204 0.25 -16.33 -19.56
C ASP A 204 -1.03 -15.63 -20.02
N GLU A 205 -2.04 -15.54 -19.15
CA GLU A 205 -3.32 -14.89 -19.44
C GLU A 205 -3.29 -13.37 -19.29
N LEU A 206 -2.61 -12.86 -18.25
CA LEU A 206 -2.68 -11.44 -17.85
C LEU A 206 -1.35 -10.69 -18.02
N GLY A 207 -0.37 -11.26 -18.71
CA GLY A 207 0.97 -10.70 -18.83
C GLY A 207 0.98 -9.24 -19.30
N GLU A 208 0.11 -8.89 -20.25
CA GLU A 208 0.00 -7.51 -20.79
C GLU A 208 -0.75 -6.54 -19.88
N HIS A 209 -1.29 -7.04 -18.78
CA HIS A 209 -1.99 -6.28 -17.74
C HIS A 209 -1.35 -6.46 -16.36
N ALA A 210 -0.24 -7.19 -16.27
CA ALA A 210 0.41 -7.55 -15.01
C ALA A 210 1.27 -6.39 -14.45
N PRO A 211 1.52 -6.39 -13.14
CA PRO A 211 2.56 -5.56 -12.54
C PRO A 211 3.96 -6.17 -12.80
N TYR A 212 4.89 -5.36 -13.30
CA TYR A 212 6.28 -5.74 -13.55
C TYR A 212 7.21 -5.07 -12.56
N LEU A 213 8.05 -5.86 -11.90
CA LEU A 213 9.21 -5.36 -11.18
C LEU A 213 10.31 -5.04 -12.18
N VAL A 214 10.92 -3.87 -12.07
CA VAL A 214 12.03 -3.39 -12.91
C VAL A 214 13.14 -2.88 -12.01
N GLU A 215 14.39 -3.28 -12.26
CA GLU A 215 15.57 -2.72 -11.62
C GLU A 215 16.01 -1.48 -12.40
N LEU A 216 15.86 -0.29 -11.82
CA LEU A 216 16.17 0.98 -12.47
C LEU A 216 17.63 1.37 -12.23
N THR A 217 18.28 1.92 -13.26
CA THR A 217 19.60 2.55 -13.14
C THR A 217 19.50 4.05 -13.48
N ALA A 218 20.42 4.84 -12.92
CA ALA A 218 20.41 6.31 -13.05
C ALA A 218 20.82 6.80 -14.45
N ASP A 219 21.39 5.93 -15.28
CA ASP A 219 21.94 6.20 -16.61
C ASP A 219 21.09 5.60 -17.75
N ASN A 220 19.95 4.97 -17.44
CA ASN A 220 19.12 4.33 -18.45
C ASN A 220 18.05 5.26 -19.05
N GLY A 221 17.89 5.19 -20.37
CA GLY A 221 16.92 6.00 -21.12
C GLY A 221 15.46 5.71 -20.75
N PHE A 222 15.11 4.46 -20.42
CA PHE A 222 13.76 4.13 -19.95
C PHE A 222 13.48 4.74 -18.57
N THR A 223 14.47 4.76 -17.66
CA THR A 223 14.35 5.50 -16.40
C THR A 223 14.05 6.97 -16.71
N LYS A 224 14.78 7.60 -17.65
CA LYS A 224 14.50 8.97 -18.08
C LYS A 224 13.04 9.15 -18.55
N THR A 225 12.58 8.24 -19.40
CA THR A 225 11.22 8.26 -19.96
C THR A 225 10.14 8.20 -18.87
N LEU A 226 10.33 7.39 -17.80
CA LEU A 226 9.40 7.31 -16.66
C LEU A 226 9.21 8.65 -15.94
N PHE A 227 10.24 9.50 -15.89
CA PHE A 227 10.22 10.79 -15.21
C PHE A 227 10.09 11.99 -16.17
N THR A 228 9.83 11.72 -17.45
CA THR A 228 9.59 12.75 -18.48
C THR A 228 8.10 13.07 -18.56
N GLY A 229 7.78 14.36 -18.53
CA GLY A 229 6.42 14.90 -18.59
C GLY A 229 5.86 14.95 -20.02
N PRO A 230 4.64 15.45 -20.19
CA PRO A 230 3.96 15.51 -21.49
C PRO A 230 4.67 16.41 -22.50
N ASP A 231 5.41 17.41 -22.02
CA ASP A 231 6.19 18.32 -22.86
C ASP A 231 7.51 17.71 -23.33
N GLY A 232 7.87 16.50 -22.88
CA GLY A 232 9.06 15.77 -23.31
C GLY A 232 8.75 14.61 -24.25
N ILE A 233 9.77 14.12 -24.98
CA ILE A 233 9.61 13.05 -25.96
C ILE A 233 9.20 11.74 -25.26
N ASN A 234 8.05 11.19 -25.66
CA ASN A 234 7.50 9.92 -25.16
C ASN A 234 7.36 9.86 -23.62
N GLY A 235 7.17 11.01 -22.95
CA GLY A 235 7.10 11.06 -21.49
C GLY A 235 6.00 10.19 -20.89
N LEU A 236 6.33 9.50 -19.79
CA LEU A 236 5.42 8.57 -19.09
C LEU A 236 5.03 9.03 -17.68
N TRP A 237 5.52 10.18 -17.21
CA TRP A 237 5.24 10.68 -15.87
C TRP A 237 3.75 10.77 -15.57
N ASP A 238 2.99 11.41 -16.46
CA ASP A 238 1.53 11.61 -16.35
C ASP A 238 0.72 10.31 -16.42
N ARG A 239 1.34 9.18 -16.77
CA ARG A 239 0.68 7.88 -16.81
C ARG A 239 0.62 7.20 -15.46
N GLU A 240 1.37 7.70 -14.46
CA GLU A 240 1.42 7.16 -13.10
C GLU A 240 1.60 5.64 -13.09
N LEU A 241 2.58 5.13 -13.83
CA LEU A 241 2.68 3.70 -14.14
C LEU A 241 2.81 2.81 -12.90
N GLY A 242 3.28 3.35 -11.78
CA GLY A 242 3.18 2.63 -10.51
C GLY A 242 3.98 3.30 -9.40
N ILE A 243 4.73 2.49 -8.66
CA ILE A 243 5.51 2.93 -7.50
C ILE A 243 7.00 2.64 -7.69
N TYR A 244 7.83 3.42 -7.02
CA TYR A 244 9.27 3.19 -6.94
C TYR A 244 9.66 2.77 -5.53
N ILE A 245 10.66 1.89 -5.44
CA ILE A 245 11.09 1.27 -4.19
C ILE A 245 12.61 1.35 -4.15
N ARG A 246 13.13 1.78 -3.01
CA ARG A 246 14.54 1.76 -2.73
C ARG A 246 14.82 0.85 -1.55
N SER A 247 15.67 -0.17 -1.75
CA SER A 247 15.92 -1.20 -0.75
C SER A 247 17.27 -1.89 -0.96
N ARG A 248 17.83 -2.44 0.13
CA ARG A 248 19.02 -3.30 0.10
C ARG A 248 18.72 -4.76 -0.23
N ALA A 249 17.46 -5.13 -0.43
CA ALA A 249 17.11 -6.47 -0.87
C ALA A 249 17.47 -6.66 -2.36
N SER A 250 17.83 -7.90 -2.73
CA SER A 250 18.08 -8.24 -4.13
C SER A 250 16.80 -8.18 -4.95
N PHE A 251 16.92 -8.05 -6.27
CA PHE A 251 15.77 -8.09 -7.20
C PHE A 251 14.85 -9.29 -6.92
N ASP A 252 15.41 -10.49 -6.76
CA ASP A 252 14.65 -11.70 -6.47
C ASP A 252 13.99 -11.66 -5.09
N GLY A 253 14.65 -11.02 -4.11
CA GLY A 253 14.09 -10.78 -2.78
C GLY A 253 12.90 -9.83 -2.81
N ILE A 254 13.01 -8.70 -3.51
CA ILE A 254 11.91 -7.75 -3.75
C ILE A 254 10.74 -8.45 -4.44
N ARG A 255 11.03 -9.18 -5.53
CA ARG A 255 9.99 -9.89 -6.27
C ARG A 255 9.30 -10.93 -5.40
N LYS A 256 10.05 -11.79 -4.72
CA LYS A 256 9.51 -12.82 -3.83
C LYS A 256 8.64 -12.21 -2.74
N HIS A 257 9.03 -11.06 -2.20
CA HIS A 257 8.27 -10.32 -1.19
C HIS A 257 6.92 -9.85 -1.73
N PHE A 258 6.93 -9.02 -2.78
CA PHE A 258 5.72 -8.37 -3.27
C PHE A 258 4.71 -9.32 -3.93
N ARG A 259 5.18 -10.48 -4.43
CA ARG A 259 4.31 -11.55 -4.92
C ARG A 259 3.35 -12.11 -3.88
N LYS A 260 3.71 -12.05 -2.59
CA LYS A 260 2.82 -12.49 -1.49
C LYS A 260 1.58 -11.60 -1.36
N PHE A 261 1.64 -10.37 -1.86
CA PHE A 261 0.62 -9.35 -1.67
C PHE A 261 -0.20 -9.06 -2.94
N THR A 262 0.02 -9.75 -4.06
CA THR A 262 -0.80 -9.55 -5.27
C THR A 262 -2.25 -9.98 -5.08
N ARG A 263 -2.49 -10.85 -4.09
CA ARG A 263 -3.82 -11.29 -3.67
C ARG A 263 -3.86 -11.33 -2.14
N LEU A 264 -4.96 -10.89 -1.57
CA LEU A 264 -5.21 -10.98 -0.13
C LEU A 264 -6.49 -11.77 0.12
N ARG A 265 -6.56 -12.46 1.26
CA ARG A 265 -7.78 -13.12 1.73
C ARG A 265 -8.51 -12.22 2.73
N ASP A 266 -9.83 -12.24 2.69
CA ASP A 266 -10.67 -11.72 3.78
C ASP A 266 -10.90 -12.79 4.87
N GLY A 267 -11.64 -12.41 5.92
CA GLY A 267 -12.02 -13.29 7.01
C GLY A 267 -12.89 -14.49 6.61
N ASP A 268 -13.55 -14.43 5.45
CA ASP A 268 -14.38 -15.49 4.87
C ASP A 268 -13.60 -16.35 3.85
N TYR A 269 -12.27 -16.24 3.83
CA TYR A 269 -11.36 -16.94 2.91
C TYR A 269 -11.56 -16.60 1.42
N LYS A 270 -12.27 -15.52 1.10
CA LYS A 270 -12.44 -15.05 -0.26
C LYS A 270 -11.21 -14.28 -0.69
N TRP A 271 -10.70 -14.64 -1.87
CA TRP A 271 -9.55 -13.98 -2.47
C TRP A 271 -9.93 -12.72 -3.21
N PHE A 272 -9.17 -11.65 -2.99
CA PHE A 272 -9.23 -10.42 -3.76
C PHE A 272 -7.87 -10.09 -4.34
N TYR A 273 -7.85 -9.55 -5.55
CA TYR A 273 -6.65 -8.93 -6.10
C TYR A 273 -6.36 -7.63 -5.33
N PHE A 274 -5.10 -7.45 -4.97
CA PHE A 274 -4.64 -6.26 -4.26
C PHE A 274 -3.59 -5.54 -5.11
N ALA A 275 -4.05 -4.50 -5.81
CA ALA A 275 -3.23 -3.68 -6.71
C ALA A 275 -2.44 -2.61 -5.94
N PHE A 276 -1.56 -3.04 -5.03
CA PHE A 276 -0.81 -2.14 -4.14
C PHE A 276 0.16 -1.20 -4.86
N TRP A 277 0.47 -1.49 -6.12
CA TRP A 277 1.30 -0.67 -7.00
C TRP A 277 0.58 0.56 -7.55
N GLU A 278 -0.68 0.78 -7.21
CA GLU A 278 -1.33 2.06 -7.45
C GLU A 278 -0.80 3.13 -6.48
N GLY A 279 -0.41 4.29 -6.99
CA GLY A 279 0.39 5.30 -6.27
C GLY A 279 -0.19 5.81 -4.93
N GLU A 280 -1.50 5.72 -4.72
CA GLU A 280 -2.12 6.15 -3.46
C GLU A 280 -2.15 5.04 -2.38
N THR A 281 -1.88 3.79 -2.76
CA THR A 281 -2.06 2.64 -1.86
C THR A 281 -1.05 2.58 -0.75
N ILE A 282 0.23 2.74 -1.07
CA ILE A 282 1.30 2.73 -0.06
C ILE A 282 1.11 3.88 0.94
N PRO A 283 0.92 5.16 0.52
CA PRO A 283 0.68 6.26 1.45
C PRO A 283 -0.51 6.07 2.38
N ALA A 284 -1.65 5.64 1.83
CA ALA A 284 -2.88 5.50 2.61
C ALA A 284 -2.78 4.37 3.65
N LEU A 285 -2.22 3.22 3.25
CA LEU A 285 -1.95 2.15 4.21
C LEU A 285 -0.95 2.58 5.27
N ALA A 286 0.10 3.31 4.90
CA ALA A 286 1.08 3.81 5.86
C ALA A 286 0.46 4.75 6.89
N GLN A 287 -0.38 5.70 6.45
CA GLN A 287 -1.11 6.62 7.33
C GLN A 287 -2.05 5.87 8.27
N TYR A 288 -2.77 4.89 7.72
CA TYR A 288 -3.72 4.08 8.47
C TYR A 288 -3.02 3.25 9.55
N PHE A 289 -1.92 2.58 9.20
CA PHE A 289 -1.21 1.68 10.10
C PHE A 289 -0.37 2.38 11.16
N ASN A 290 0.17 3.58 10.89
CA ASN A 290 0.90 4.36 11.90
C ASN A 290 0.05 4.69 13.15
N ASN A 291 -1.28 4.66 13.02
CA ASN A 291 -2.21 4.91 14.12
C ASN A 291 -2.68 3.63 14.83
N GLN A 292 -2.14 2.46 14.48
CA GLN A 292 -2.54 1.18 15.05
C GLN A 292 -1.52 0.63 16.04
N SER A 293 -2.02 -0.05 17.08
CA SER A 293 -1.19 -0.68 18.12
C SER A 293 -0.49 -1.97 17.67
N SER A 294 -0.87 -2.54 16.52
CA SER A 294 -0.29 -3.79 15.97
C SER A 294 -0.36 -3.81 14.43
N PRO A 295 0.38 -2.91 13.75
CA PRO A 295 0.27 -2.75 12.31
C PRO A 295 0.92 -3.93 11.55
N PRO A 296 0.37 -4.33 10.38
CA PRO A 296 0.99 -5.29 9.47
C PRO A 296 2.24 -4.69 8.82
N CYS A 297 3.32 -4.67 9.58
CA CYS A 297 4.57 -4.06 9.19
C CYS A 297 5.21 -4.80 8.00
N SER A 298 5.07 -6.13 7.90
CA SER A 298 5.82 -6.97 6.93
C SER A 298 5.79 -6.43 5.49
N PHE A 299 4.65 -5.91 5.04
CA PHE A 299 4.48 -5.35 3.70
C PHE A 299 5.53 -4.28 3.35
N PHE A 300 5.91 -3.45 4.33
CA PHE A 300 6.87 -2.35 4.16
C PHE A 300 8.35 -2.76 4.35
N TYR A 301 8.64 -4.01 4.70
CA TYR A 301 9.99 -4.50 4.97
C TYR A 301 10.36 -5.65 4.01
N PRO A 302 10.62 -5.37 2.73
CA PRO A 302 10.97 -6.40 1.78
C PRO A 302 12.27 -7.12 2.19
N GLY A 303 12.16 -8.44 2.37
CA GLY A 303 13.26 -9.25 2.90
C GLY A 303 13.60 -8.97 4.38
N GLY A 304 12.66 -8.40 5.15
CA GLY A 304 12.85 -8.04 6.56
C GLY A 304 13.75 -6.81 6.76
N ARG A 305 13.98 -6.03 5.70
CA ARG A 305 14.86 -4.85 5.70
C ARG A 305 14.08 -3.59 5.43
N GLU A 306 14.63 -2.47 5.86
CA GLU A 306 14.07 -1.16 5.54
C GLU A 306 13.97 -0.93 4.01
N ALA A 307 12.92 -0.23 3.62
CA ALA A 307 12.72 0.27 2.28
C ALA A 307 12.14 1.70 2.30
N THR A 308 12.47 2.45 1.26
CA THR A 308 11.80 3.71 0.93
C THR A 308 10.88 3.47 -0.26
N PHE A 309 9.61 3.82 -0.11
CA PHE A 309 8.63 3.81 -1.17
C PHE A 309 8.40 5.23 -1.65
N ILE A 310 8.38 5.42 -2.97
CA ILE A 310 8.12 6.69 -3.62
C ILE A 310 6.91 6.48 -4.53
N SER A 311 5.84 7.22 -4.27
CA SER A 311 4.60 7.09 -5.02
C SER A 311 4.07 8.46 -5.44
N SER A 312 3.68 8.60 -6.71
CA SER A 312 3.02 9.83 -7.16
C SER A 312 1.60 9.87 -6.63
N LYS A 313 1.23 10.98 -5.97
CA LYS A 313 -0.16 11.27 -5.58
C LYS A 313 -0.93 11.92 -6.73
N ASN A 314 -0.25 12.78 -7.47
CA ASN A 314 -0.71 13.44 -8.69
C ASN A 314 0.52 13.81 -9.54
N LYS A 315 0.35 14.63 -10.58
CA LYS A 315 1.44 15.06 -11.48
C LYS A 315 2.53 15.92 -10.82
N GLN A 316 2.29 16.51 -9.65
CA GLN A 316 3.18 17.48 -9.00
C GLN A 316 3.54 17.12 -7.56
N THR A 317 2.93 16.09 -6.99
CA THR A 317 3.10 15.70 -5.59
C THR A 317 3.53 14.24 -5.51
N VAL A 318 4.66 14.01 -4.86
CA VAL A 318 5.20 12.69 -4.57
C VAL A 318 5.17 12.45 -3.07
N THR A 319 4.68 11.28 -2.65
CA THR A 319 4.74 10.83 -1.26
C THR A 319 5.87 9.84 -1.08
N ILE A 320 6.66 10.05 -0.04
CA ILE A 320 7.75 9.19 0.41
C ILE A 320 7.32 8.52 1.69
N THR A 321 7.28 7.19 1.68
CA THR A 321 7.03 6.36 2.86
C THR A 321 8.30 5.58 3.17
N ARG A 322 8.90 5.82 4.34
CA ARG A 322 10.10 5.09 4.80
C ARG A 322 9.74 4.20 5.97
N SER A 323 10.06 2.92 5.88
CA SER A 323 10.11 2.05 7.05
C SER A 323 11.27 2.46 7.94
N ILE A 324 11.05 2.49 9.24
CA ILE A 324 12.08 2.78 10.26
C ILE A 324 12.47 1.47 10.92
N LEU A 325 13.74 1.35 11.33
CA LEU A 325 14.24 0.21 12.09
C LEU A 325 13.32 -0.05 13.29
N THR A 326 12.59 -1.15 13.23
CA THR A 326 11.78 -1.61 14.36
C THR A 326 12.73 -2.09 15.46
N ALA A 327 12.41 -1.80 16.72
CA ALA A 327 13.17 -2.33 17.84
C ALA A 327 13.31 -3.87 17.71
N LYS A 328 14.48 -4.41 18.11
CA LYS A 328 14.73 -5.87 18.14
C LYS A 328 13.54 -6.58 18.79
N GLY A 329 12.96 -7.55 18.08
CA GLY A 329 11.81 -8.33 18.58
C GLY A 329 10.42 -7.88 18.11
N THR A 330 10.32 -6.94 17.16
CA THR A 330 9.01 -6.57 16.58
C THR A 330 8.56 -7.63 15.58
N GLU A 331 7.50 -8.36 15.88
CA GLU A 331 6.89 -9.33 14.97
C GLU A 331 6.26 -8.60 13.76
N PHE A 332 6.63 -9.01 12.55
CA PHE A 332 6.09 -8.46 11.31
C PHE A 332 4.82 -9.19 10.93
N THR A 333 3.65 -8.70 11.35
CA THR A 333 2.38 -9.31 10.94
C THR A 333 2.15 -9.14 9.43
N SER A 334 1.64 -10.19 8.77
CA SER A 334 1.28 -10.16 7.35
C SER A 334 0.05 -9.29 7.10
N LEU A 335 0.04 -8.55 5.99
CA LEU A 335 -1.14 -7.82 5.53
C LEU A 335 -2.26 -8.81 5.15
N ALA A 336 -3.46 -8.62 5.71
CA ALA A 336 -4.66 -9.39 5.40
C ALA A 336 -5.84 -8.43 5.11
N ILE A 337 -6.88 -8.89 4.41
CA ILE A 337 -8.08 -8.05 4.24
C ILE A 337 -8.90 -8.10 5.53
N SER A 338 -8.99 -6.96 6.20
CA SER A 338 -9.94 -6.70 7.29
C SER A 338 -11.03 -5.73 6.83
N PRO A 339 -12.20 -5.67 7.50
CA PRO A 339 -13.21 -4.65 7.22
C PRO A 339 -12.65 -3.23 7.22
N ALA A 340 -11.68 -2.98 8.10
CA ALA A 340 -11.08 -1.67 8.25
C ALA A 340 -10.07 -1.34 7.13
N ILE A 341 -9.35 -2.34 6.61
CA ILE A 341 -8.54 -2.19 5.39
C ILE A 341 -9.45 -2.01 4.16
N MET A 342 -10.59 -2.71 4.09
CA MET A 342 -11.57 -2.51 3.01
C MET A 342 -12.16 -1.10 3.03
N GLU A 343 -12.46 -0.58 4.21
CA GLU A 343 -12.91 0.80 4.39
C GLU A 343 -11.83 1.79 3.95
N CYS A 344 -10.58 1.60 4.38
CA CYS A 344 -9.43 2.39 3.93
C CYS A 344 -9.30 2.39 2.39
N LEU A 345 -9.28 1.21 1.77
CA LEU A 345 -9.18 1.07 0.31
C LEU A 345 -10.39 1.66 -0.42
N SER A 346 -11.59 1.55 0.17
CA SER A 346 -12.82 2.15 -0.38
C SER A 346 -12.75 3.67 -0.35
N GLN A 347 -12.31 4.24 0.77
CA GLN A 347 -12.15 5.69 0.93
C GLN A 347 -11.11 6.23 -0.06
N MET A 348 -9.97 5.55 -0.21
CA MET A 348 -8.96 5.92 -1.20
C MET A 348 -9.51 5.92 -2.62
N ARG A 349 -10.26 4.89 -3.04
CA ARG A 349 -10.85 4.85 -4.39
C ARG A 349 -11.79 6.02 -4.63
N GLN A 350 -12.51 6.43 -3.59
CA GLN A 350 -13.39 7.59 -3.66
C GLN A 350 -12.59 8.88 -3.77
N ASP A 351 -11.55 9.04 -2.96
CA ASP A 351 -10.65 10.20 -2.97
C ASP A 351 -9.95 10.37 -4.31
N LYS A 352 -9.36 9.29 -4.86
CA LYS A 352 -8.70 9.28 -6.18
C LYS A 352 -9.63 9.77 -7.29
N LYS A 353 -10.87 9.29 -7.25
CA LYS A 353 -11.91 9.64 -8.23
C LYS A 353 -12.28 11.12 -8.15
N VAL A 354 -12.33 11.68 -6.95
CA VAL A 354 -12.60 13.12 -6.72
C VAL A 354 -11.41 13.96 -7.16
N SER A 355 -10.18 13.57 -6.81
CA SER A 355 -8.96 14.28 -7.24
C SER A 355 -8.81 14.32 -8.76
N ARG A 356 -9.01 13.19 -9.45
CA ARG A 356 -9.00 13.15 -10.92
C ARG A 356 -10.08 14.04 -11.54
N MET A 357 -11.25 14.10 -10.92
CA MET A 357 -12.32 15.00 -11.37
C MET A 357 -11.92 16.46 -11.20
N ALA A 358 -11.30 16.83 -10.08
CA ALA A 358 -10.78 18.18 -9.88
C ALA A 358 -9.71 18.54 -10.92
N GLU A 359 -8.80 17.63 -11.26
CA GLU A 359 -7.80 17.85 -12.32
C GLU A 359 -8.46 18.12 -13.68
N GLU A 360 -9.37 17.24 -14.11
CA GLU A 360 -10.08 17.39 -15.39
C GLU A 360 -10.89 18.70 -15.47
N LEU A 361 -11.53 19.10 -14.37
CA LEU A 361 -12.28 20.36 -14.29
C LEU A 361 -11.37 21.58 -14.25
N PHE A 362 -10.22 21.48 -13.60
CA PHE A 362 -9.24 22.54 -13.56
C PHE A 362 -8.65 22.80 -14.95
N ASP A 363 -8.31 21.74 -15.69
CA ASP A 363 -7.84 21.86 -17.07
C ASP A 363 -8.89 22.54 -17.96
N LEU A 364 -10.19 22.25 -17.76
CA LEU A 364 -11.28 22.97 -18.43
C LEU A 364 -11.41 24.45 -18.02
N LYS A 365 -11.06 24.80 -16.78
CA LYS A 365 -11.09 26.18 -16.25
C LYS A 365 -9.82 26.98 -16.56
N LYS A 366 -8.70 26.30 -16.83
CA LYS A 366 -7.38 26.91 -17.05
C LYS A 366 -7.38 27.92 -18.20
N ASP A 367 -8.28 27.74 -19.16
CA ASP A 367 -8.51 28.68 -20.26
C ASP A 367 -9.18 30.00 -19.81
N ALA A 368 -9.70 30.08 -18.58
CA ALA A 368 -10.51 31.20 -18.08
C ALA A 368 -9.94 31.95 -16.86
N ALA A 369 -9.00 31.41 -16.06
CA ALA A 369 -8.46 32.13 -14.90
C ALA A 369 -7.09 31.64 -14.38
N ARG A 370 -6.29 32.57 -13.83
CA ARG A 370 -5.11 32.29 -12.98
C ARG A 370 -5.55 31.83 -11.58
N THR A 371 -6.21 30.68 -11.46
CA THR A 371 -6.57 30.11 -10.16
C THR A 371 -5.50 29.10 -9.74
N GLU A 372 -5.09 29.11 -8.46
CA GLU A 372 -4.21 28.07 -7.92
C GLU A 372 -4.93 26.72 -7.88
N PHE A 373 -4.30 25.68 -8.44
CA PHE A 373 -4.87 24.33 -8.54
C PHE A 373 -5.30 23.77 -7.17
N ARG A 374 -4.53 24.04 -6.12
CA ARG A 374 -4.77 23.53 -4.76
C ARG A 374 -6.12 24.01 -4.20
N ALA A 375 -6.35 25.32 -4.22
CA ALA A 375 -7.61 25.90 -3.73
C ALA A 375 -8.82 25.35 -4.52
N PHE A 376 -8.67 25.22 -5.83
CA PHE A 376 -9.72 24.66 -6.69
C PHE A 376 -9.98 23.17 -6.39
N ALA A 377 -8.93 22.38 -6.18
CA ALA A 377 -9.05 20.97 -5.86
C ALA A 377 -9.71 20.74 -4.50
N ASP A 378 -9.36 21.54 -3.50
CA ASP A 378 -9.95 21.47 -2.16
C ASP A 378 -11.44 21.84 -2.19
N GLU A 379 -11.81 22.89 -2.92
CA GLU A 379 -13.21 23.28 -3.10
C GLU A 379 -14.03 22.19 -3.83
N THR A 380 -13.47 21.64 -4.92
CA THR A 380 -14.12 20.55 -5.68
C THR A 380 -14.30 19.32 -4.80
N ARG A 381 -13.32 19.02 -3.94
CA ARG A 381 -13.38 17.90 -3.01
C ARG A 381 -14.49 18.09 -1.99
N GLN A 382 -14.52 19.24 -1.32
CA GLN A 382 -15.56 19.56 -0.34
C GLN A 382 -16.95 19.48 -0.96
N PHE A 383 -17.12 19.99 -2.18
CA PHE A 383 -18.36 19.91 -2.92
C PHE A 383 -18.78 18.45 -3.22
N CYS A 384 -17.85 17.61 -3.67
CA CYS A 384 -18.13 16.18 -3.91
C CYS A 384 -18.49 15.45 -2.62
N GLU A 385 -17.80 15.73 -1.51
CA GLU A 385 -18.06 15.11 -0.21
C GLU A 385 -19.48 15.42 0.28
N ILE A 386 -19.93 16.68 0.16
CA ILE A 386 -21.31 17.09 0.44
C ILE A 386 -22.29 16.33 -0.48
N ALA A 387 -22.01 16.28 -1.79
CA ALA A 387 -22.84 15.57 -2.76
C ALA A 387 -23.07 14.09 -2.42
N ILE A 388 -22.01 13.42 -1.98
CA ILE A 388 -22.02 12.00 -1.62
C ILE A 388 -22.71 11.79 -0.27
N ARG A 389 -22.36 12.58 0.74
CA ARG A 389 -22.83 12.42 2.12
C ARG A 389 -24.32 12.79 2.24
N ASP A 390 -24.69 13.96 1.74
CA ASP A 390 -25.99 14.56 2.05
C ASP A 390 -27.06 14.21 1.01
N TYR A 391 -26.65 13.94 -0.23
CA TYR A 391 -27.58 13.68 -1.35
C TYR A 391 -27.41 12.30 -2.00
N ARG A 392 -26.44 11.49 -1.52
CA ARG A 392 -26.18 10.12 -1.96
C ARG A 392 -25.85 10.00 -3.46
N ILE A 393 -25.26 11.03 -4.07
CA ILE A 393 -24.81 10.96 -5.47
C ILE A 393 -23.43 10.30 -5.52
N LYS A 394 -23.36 9.04 -5.97
CA LYS A 394 -22.11 8.26 -5.98
C LYS A 394 -21.55 8.05 -7.37
N THR A 395 -22.35 8.17 -8.42
CA THR A 395 -21.92 7.90 -9.80
C THR A 395 -21.00 9.00 -10.32
N SER A 396 -19.86 8.61 -10.92
CA SER A 396 -18.83 9.57 -11.39
C SER A 396 -19.38 10.59 -12.38
N LYS A 397 -20.22 10.14 -13.32
CA LYS A 397 -20.81 10.98 -14.36
C LYS A 397 -21.67 12.11 -13.75
N TYR A 398 -22.41 11.81 -12.70
CA TYR A 398 -23.35 12.75 -12.07
C TYR A 398 -22.64 13.73 -11.13
N LEU A 399 -21.63 13.27 -10.39
CA LEU A 399 -20.73 14.16 -9.64
C LEU A 399 -20.03 15.16 -10.58
N LYS A 400 -19.47 14.68 -11.70
CA LYS A 400 -18.85 15.56 -12.72
C LYS A 400 -19.82 16.62 -13.24
N ALA A 401 -21.06 16.22 -13.52
CA ALA A 401 -22.09 17.16 -13.98
C ALA A 401 -22.39 18.26 -12.94
N LEU A 402 -22.54 17.89 -11.66
CA LEU A 402 -22.76 18.85 -10.58
C LEU A 402 -21.57 19.81 -10.40
N CYS A 403 -20.34 19.28 -10.43
CA CYS A 403 -19.14 20.11 -10.31
C CYS A 403 -18.96 21.06 -11.51
N LEU A 404 -19.22 20.59 -12.74
CA LEU A 404 -19.24 21.45 -13.94
C LEU A 404 -20.28 22.56 -13.80
N TRP A 405 -21.45 22.29 -13.23
CA TRP A 405 -22.45 23.33 -13.01
C TRP A 405 -22.03 24.33 -11.95
N LYS A 406 -21.45 23.89 -10.83
CA LYS A 406 -20.86 24.82 -9.85
C LYS A 406 -19.80 25.69 -10.53
N LEU A 407 -18.95 25.11 -11.36
CA LEU A 407 -17.92 25.85 -12.10
C LEU A 407 -18.49 26.94 -13.02
N VAL A 408 -19.56 26.62 -13.75
CA VAL A 408 -20.12 27.49 -14.80
C VAL A 408 -21.10 28.53 -14.22
N MET A 409 -21.89 28.13 -13.23
CA MET A 409 -23.02 28.92 -12.71
C MET A 409 -22.79 29.47 -11.30
N ASP A 410 -21.66 29.17 -10.67
CA ASP A 410 -21.31 29.56 -9.30
C ASP A 410 -22.43 29.24 -8.28
N THR A 411 -23.15 28.14 -8.51
CA THR A 411 -24.35 27.78 -7.74
C THR A 411 -24.05 26.69 -6.72
N GLU A 412 -24.43 26.94 -5.46
CA GLU A 412 -24.34 25.95 -4.38
C GLU A 412 -25.39 24.82 -4.51
N LEU A 413 -25.07 23.63 -3.99
CA LEU A 413 -25.97 22.46 -4.04
C LEU A 413 -27.30 22.70 -3.30
N SER A 414 -27.28 23.54 -2.26
CA SER A 414 -28.45 23.89 -1.47
C SER A 414 -29.58 24.50 -2.30
N SER A 415 -29.26 25.16 -3.42
CA SER A 415 -30.22 25.70 -4.39
C SER A 415 -31.10 24.62 -5.04
N PHE A 416 -30.68 23.35 -4.96
CA PHE A 416 -31.37 22.20 -5.52
C PHE A 416 -31.81 21.18 -4.46
N ASP A 417 -31.84 21.54 -3.18
CA ASP A 417 -32.16 20.63 -2.07
C ASP A 417 -33.43 19.82 -2.30
N SER A 418 -34.49 20.46 -2.80
CA SER A 418 -35.78 19.81 -3.06
C SER A 418 -35.68 18.66 -4.07
N VAL A 419 -34.82 18.80 -5.09
CA VAL A 419 -34.58 17.77 -6.10
C VAL A 419 -33.57 16.75 -5.59
N LEU A 420 -32.47 17.20 -4.99
CA LEU A 420 -31.37 16.34 -4.57
C LEU A 420 -31.74 15.42 -3.40
N ARG A 421 -32.64 15.84 -2.50
CA ARG A 421 -33.16 15.01 -1.41
C ARG A 421 -34.33 14.12 -1.80
N SER A 422 -34.81 14.21 -3.04
CA SER A 422 -35.89 13.34 -3.52
C SER A 422 -35.47 11.86 -3.55
N GLY A 423 -36.45 10.95 -3.53
CA GLY A 423 -36.24 9.51 -3.66
C GLY A 423 -35.91 9.04 -5.08
N HIS A 424 -35.76 9.96 -6.04
CA HIS A 424 -35.45 9.64 -7.43
C HIS A 424 -34.05 9.02 -7.60
N SER A 425 -33.84 8.33 -8.71
CA SER A 425 -32.51 7.88 -9.11
C SER A 425 -31.55 9.05 -9.33
N GLU A 426 -30.23 8.81 -9.26
CA GLU A 426 -29.23 9.86 -9.51
C GLU A 426 -29.42 10.50 -10.90
N ALA A 427 -29.76 9.70 -11.92
CA ALA A 427 -30.01 10.18 -13.28
C ALA A 427 -31.18 11.17 -13.35
N GLU A 428 -32.28 10.86 -12.69
CA GLU A 428 -33.49 11.69 -12.66
C GLU A 428 -33.25 13.00 -11.89
N LYS A 429 -32.53 12.94 -10.76
CA LYS A 429 -32.13 14.14 -10.00
C LYS A 429 -31.35 15.10 -10.89
N ILE A 430 -30.31 14.60 -11.57
CA ILE A 430 -29.50 15.41 -12.48
C ILE A 430 -30.32 15.91 -13.66
N GLY A 431 -31.19 15.08 -14.24
CA GLY A 431 -32.08 15.49 -15.34
C GLY A 431 -33.02 16.64 -14.95
N GLN A 432 -33.59 16.60 -13.73
CA GLN A 432 -34.47 17.64 -13.23
C GLN A 432 -33.71 18.95 -12.94
N ILE A 433 -32.50 18.87 -12.38
CA ILE A 433 -31.63 20.05 -12.18
C ILE A 433 -31.27 20.68 -13.52
N ALA A 434 -30.84 19.88 -14.50
CA ALA A 434 -30.53 20.36 -15.84
C ALA A 434 -31.72 21.06 -16.50
N ALA A 435 -32.93 20.51 -16.35
CA ALA A 435 -34.15 21.11 -16.88
C ALA A 435 -34.51 22.44 -16.19
N LYS A 436 -34.28 22.54 -14.87
CA LYS A 436 -34.51 23.77 -14.11
C LYS A 436 -33.53 24.88 -14.55
N LEU A 437 -32.24 24.56 -14.61
CA LEU A 437 -31.20 25.48 -15.07
C LEU A 437 -31.44 25.94 -16.52
N LYS A 438 -31.83 25.03 -17.42
CA LYS A 438 -32.14 25.38 -18.82
C LYS A 438 -33.30 26.38 -18.91
N LYS A 439 -34.29 26.31 -18.02
CA LYS A 439 -35.39 27.29 -17.94
C LYS A 439 -34.91 28.64 -17.43
N GLU A 440 -34.06 28.66 -16.40
CA GLU A 440 -33.49 29.90 -15.84
C GLU A 440 -32.62 30.63 -16.87
N MET A 441 -31.72 29.93 -17.57
CA MET A 441 -30.89 30.50 -18.63
C MET A 441 -31.70 31.00 -19.85
N ALA A 442 -32.85 30.37 -20.14
CA ALA A 442 -33.74 30.81 -21.21
C ALA A 442 -34.51 32.09 -20.83
N ALA A 443 -34.78 32.29 -19.55
CA ALA A 443 -35.44 33.50 -19.03
C ALA A 443 -34.48 34.70 -18.98
N GLU A 444 -33.19 34.50 -18.67
CA GLU A 444 -32.17 35.56 -18.67
C GLU A 444 -31.84 36.11 -20.07
N LYS A 445 -32.01 35.31 -21.13
CA LYS A 445 -31.81 35.76 -22.53
C LYS A 445 -32.98 36.58 -23.10
N GLN A 446 -34.07 36.73 -22.36
CA GLN A 446 -35.26 37.51 -22.76
C GLN A 446 -35.30 38.91 -22.16
N TYR A 447 -34.30 39.28 -21.35
CA TYR A 447 -33.98 40.64 -20.91
C TYR A 447 -32.68 41.09 -21.58
#